data_AF-A0A174NPZ6-F1
#
_entry.id   AF-A0A174NPZ6-F1
#
_cell.length_a   1.000
_cell.length_b   1.000
_cell.length_c   1.000
_cell.angle_alpha   90.00
_cell.angle_beta   90.00
_cell.angle_gamma   90.00
#
_symmetry.space_group_name_H-M   'P 1'
#
loop_
_entity.id
_entity.type
_entity.pdbx_description
1 polymer ?
#
loop_
_entity_poly.entity_id
_entity_poly.type
_entity_poly.pdbx_seq_one_letter_code
_entity_poly.pdbx_strand_id
1 'polypeptide(L)'
;MWIYKILIYGGVILKKAMIYVHGKGGSYLEAEQFKNICLDFDVFGVDYNDYFPWIVKNKIMEVYDKISEKYDYIYVLANSIGAYFTMHTLQNFKIEKALFISPILDMEQLIVDMMSWANVSEKELSERKEIPTDFGETLSWEYLCFVRANPINWKTPTEILYAEHDNLTSRQTVDKFIDRHCANLTVMNDGEHWFHTDEQIFFRDNWLRKVIQ
;
A
#
# COMPACT_ATOMS: atom_id res chain seq x y z
N MET A 1 -11.26 13.00 45.71
CA MET A 1 -10.96 14.06 44.74
C MET A 1 -9.51 13.87 44.28
N TRP A 2 -9.30 13.10 43.21
CA TRP A 2 -7.95 12.87 42.67
C TRP A 2 -7.64 13.96 41.66
N ILE A 3 -6.73 14.85 42.03
CA ILE A 3 -6.25 15.94 41.20
C ILE A 3 -5.23 15.33 40.23
N TYR A 4 -5.57 15.25 38.94
CA TYR A 4 -4.57 14.99 37.91
C TYR A 4 -3.63 16.20 37.86
N LYS A 5 -2.37 16.00 38.27
CA LYS A 5 -1.27 16.91 37.96
C LYS A 5 -1.03 16.88 36.45
N ILE A 6 -1.66 17.79 35.73
CA ILE A 6 -1.27 18.12 34.36
C ILE A 6 0.03 18.93 34.46
N LEU A 7 1.19 18.28 34.28
CA LEU A 7 2.43 18.96 33.93
C LEU A 7 2.41 19.20 32.41
N ILE A 8 1.96 20.39 31.99
CA ILE A 8 2.27 20.89 30.64
C ILE A 8 3.59 21.65 30.75
N TYR A 9 4.69 20.98 30.44
CA TYR A 9 5.96 21.62 30.14
C TYR A 9 6.06 21.75 28.62
N GLY A 10 5.64 22.90 28.06
CA GLY A 10 6.10 23.44 26.77
C GLY A 10 6.20 22.50 25.55
N GLY A 11 5.56 21.33 25.56
CA GLY A 11 5.71 20.32 24.53
C GLY A 11 4.75 20.64 23.39
N VAL A 12 5.30 20.90 22.21
CA VAL A 12 4.51 20.89 20.98
C VAL A 12 3.91 19.49 20.84
N ILE A 13 2.58 19.39 20.87
CA ILE A 13 1.89 18.12 20.56
C ILE A 13 2.03 17.92 19.05
N LEU A 14 2.95 17.03 18.67
CA LEU A 14 3.16 16.65 17.28
C LEU A 14 1.97 15.83 16.80
N LYS A 15 1.34 16.26 15.71
CA LYS A 15 0.18 15.60 15.13
C LYS A 15 0.63 14.60 14.06
N LYS A 16 0.19 13.36 14.18
CA LYS A 16 0.46 12.29 13.22
C LYS A 16 -0.81 11.90 12.48
N ALA A 17 -0.72 11.77 11.16
CA ALA A 17 -1.79 11.24 10.33
C ALA A 17 -1.34 9.99 9.59
N MET A 18 -2.29 9.08 9.37
CA MET A 18 -2.11 7.86 8.58
C MET A 18 -3.06 7.91 7.38
N ILE A 19 -2.54 7.86 6.16
CA ILE A 19 -3.35 7.64 4.97
C ILE A 19 -3.49 6.13 4.79
N TYR A 20 -4.73 5.63 4.71
CA TYR A 20 -5.02 4.23 4.41
C TYR A 20 -5.45 4.05 2.95
N VAL A 21 -4.74 3.19 2.21
CA VAL A 21 -5.02 2.89 0.80
C VAL A 21 -5.30 1.39 0.63
N HIS A 22 -6.54 1.05 0.31
CA HIS A 22 -7.00 -0.35 0.33
C HIS A 22 -6.54 -1.19 -0.87
N GLY A 23 -6.70 -2.51 -0.77
CA GLY A 23 -6.44 -3.42 -1.88
C GLY A 23 -7.61 -3.49 -2.88
N LYS A 24 -7.46 -4.32 -3.93
CA LYS A 24 -8.57 -4.61 -4.84
C LYS A 24 -9.70 -5.32 -4.10
N GLY A 25 -10.93 -4.85 -4.29
CA GLY A 25 -12.13 -5.37 -3.60
C GLY A 25 -12.30 -4.90 -2.14
N GLY A 26 -11.34 -4.12 -1.62
CA GLY A 26 -11.44 -3.52 -0.28
C GLY A 26 -12.23 -2.22 -0.25
N SER A 27 -12.21 -1.55 0.90
CA SER A 27 -12.89 -0.27 1.11
C SER A 27 -12.10 0.68 2.02
N TYR A 28 -12.24 1.98 1.79
CA TYR A 28 -11.74 3.03 2.69
C TYR A 28 -12.26 2.89 4.13
N LEU A 29 -13.41 2.24 4.33
CA LEU A 29 -14.01 2.00 5.64
C LEU A 29 -13.18 1.08 6.54
N GLU A 30 -12.28 0.27 5.97
CA GLU A 30 -11.34 -0.55 6.75
C GLU A 30 -10.40 0.32 7.61
N ALA A 31 -10.24 1.61 7.28
CA ALA A 31 -9.54 2.59 8.11
C ALA A 31 -10.06 2.63 9.56
N GLU A 32 -11.36 2.36 9.80
CA GLU A 32 -11.92 2.33 11.15
C GLU A 32 -11.31 1.22 12.02
N GLN A 33 -10.94 0.08 11.42
CA GLN A 33 -10.25 -0.99 12.15
C GLN A 33 -8.86 -0.53 12.58
N PHE A 34 -8.13 0.16 11.68
CA PHE A 34 -6.79 0.65 11.94
C PHE A 34 -6.73 1.79 12.96
N LYS A 35 -7.80 2.58 13.12
CA LYS A 35 -7.89 3.57 14.22
C LYS A 35 -7.77 2.93 15.60
N ASN A 36 -8.25 1.69 15.78
CA ASN A 36 -8.15 0.96 17.05
C ASN A 36 -6.76 0.32 17.28
N ILE A 37 -5.90 0.36 16.27
CA ILE A 37 -4.55 -0.21 16.29
C ILE A 37 -3.51 0.90 16.39
N CYS A 38 -3.65 1.93 15.55
CA CYS A 38 -2.75 3.06 15.38
C CYS A 38 -3.19 4.25 16.25
N LEU A 39 -3.25 4.08 17.57
CA LEU A 39 -3.91 5.00 18.51
C LEU A 39 -3.33 6.43 18.53
N ASP A 40 -2.08 6.60 18.11
CA ASP A 40 -1.41 7.91 18.05
C ASP A 40 -1.67 8.67 16.73
N PHE A 41 -2.52 8.13 15.85
CA PHE A 41 -2.74 8.65 14.50
C PHE A 41 -4.21 8.98 14.25
N ASP A 42 -4.44 10.11 13.58
CA ASP A 42 -5.69 10.30 12.85
C ASP A 42 -5.60 9.54 11.53
N VAL A 43 -6.48 8.54 11.34
CA VAL A 43 -6.46 7.65 10.16
C VAL A 43 -7.50 8.08 9.13
N PHE A 44 -7.07 8.26 7.89
CA PHE A 44 -7.87 8.70 6.75
C PHE A 44 -7.86 7.65 5.64
N GLY A 45 -9.02 7.01 5.41
CA GLY A 45 -9.20 6.11 4.27
C GLY A 45 -9.35 6.86 2.95
N VAL A 46 -8.72 6.37 1.89
CA VAL A 46 -8.88 6.91 0.53
C VAL A 46 -10.03 6.19 -0.17
N ASP A 47 -11.09 6.93 -0.50
CA ASP A 47 -12.29 6.40 -1.15
C ASP A 47 -12.15 6.37 -2.68
N TYR A 48 -11.99 5.17 -3.24
CA TYR A 48 -12.00 4.91 -4.68
C TYR A 48 -12.60 3.54 -4.99
N ASN A 49 -13.18 3.41 -6.19
CA ASN A 49 -13.72 2.15 -6.68
C ASN A 49 -13.10 1.71 -8.02
N ASP A 50 -12.29 2.57 -8.64
CA ASP A 50 -11.55 2.29 -9.87
C ASP A 50 -10.10 1.95 -9.56
N TYR A 51 -9.53 0.98 -10.26
CA TYR A 51 -8.15 0.49 -10.02
C TYR A 51 -7.14 0.97 -11.07
N PHE A 52 -7.42 2.14 -11.65
CA PHE A 52 -6.53 2.82 -12.59
C PHE A 52 -5.66 3.85 -11.87
N PRO A 53 -4.31 3.82 -12.01
CA PRO A 53 -3.42 4.68 -11.23
C PRO A 53 -3.69 6.17 -11.45
N TRP A 54 -4.04 6.57 -12.67
CA TRP A 54 -4.34 7.96 -13.01
C TRP A 54 -5.65 8.47 -12.41
N ILE A 55 -6.58 7.58 -12.04
CA ILE A 55 -7.80 7.91 -11.30
C ILE A 55 -7.50 7.96 -9.81
N VAL A 56 -6.89 6.88 -9.27
CA VAL A 56 -6.62 6.72 -7.84
C VAL A 56 -5.65 7.79 -7.33
N LYS A 57 -4.70 8.24 -8.15
CA LYS A 57 -3.79 9.35 -7.84
C LYS A 57 -4.55 10.57 -7.35
N ASN A 58 -5.63 10.97 -8.02
CA ASN A 58 -6.39 12.14 -7.61
C ASN A 58 -7.05 11.95 -6.24
N LYS A 59 -7.55 10.74 -5.95
CA LYS A 59 -8.15 10.40 -4.66
C LYS A 59 -7.14 10.40 -3.51
N ILE A 60 -5.95 9.86 -3.74
CA ILE A 60 -4.86 9.90 -2.75
C ILE A 60 -4.43 11.35 -2.50
N MET A 61 -4.26 12.15 -3.56
CA MET A 61 -3.89 13.56 -3.45
C MET A 61 -4.93 14.39 -2.71
N GLU A 62 -6.24 14.18 -2.95
CA GLU A 62 -7.31 14.84 -2.21
C GLU A 62 -7.22 14.64 -0.69
N VAL A 63 -6.79 13.46 -0.24
CA VAL A 63 -6.58 13.17 1.18
C VAL A 63 -5.28 13.82 1.66
N TYR A 64 -4.18 13.63 0.93
CA TYR A 64 -2.88 14.18 1.29
C TYR A 64 -2.92 15.71 1.44
N ASP A 65 -3.50 16.43 0.47
CA ASP A 65 -3.58 17.88 0.47
C ASP A 65 -4.37 18.41 1.68
N LYS A 66 -5.44 17.70 2.08
CA LYS A 66 -6.27 18.08 3.25
C LYS A 66 -5.52 17.99 4.58
N ILE A 67 -4.48 17.15 4.67
CA ILE A 67 -3.76 16.86 5.91
C ILE A 67 -2.32 17.41 5.93
N SER A 68 -1.72 17.65 4.77
CA SER A 68 -0.30 18.04 4.62
C SER A 68 0.11 19.29 5.43
N GLU A 69 -0.78 20.27 5.57
CA GLU A 69 -0.52 21.49 6.35
C GLU A 69 -0.90 21.36 7.84
N LYS A 70 -1.68 20.33 8.20
CA LYS A 70 -2.28 20.18 9.55
C LYS A 70 -1.53 19.21 10.44
N TYR A 71 -0.73 18.32 9.84
CA TYR A 71 -0.03 17.23 10.52
C TYR A 71 1.48 17.36 10.32
N ASP A 72 2.23 17.11 11.38
CA ASP A 72 3.69 17.21 11.37
C ASP A 72 4.33 16.00 10.67
N TYR A 73 3.71 14.83 10.87
CA TYR A 73 4.14 13.55 10.31
C TYR A 73 2.99 12.85 9.60
N ILE A 74 3.25 12.39 8.39
CA ILE A 74 2.29 11.65 7.58
C ILE A 74 2.88 10.27 7.30
N TYR A 75 2.13 9.25 7.68
CA TYR A 75 2.43 7.86 7.42
C TYR A 75 1.44 7.33 6.39
N VAL A 76 1.80 6.24 5.72
CA VAL A 76 0.87 5.53 4.85
C VAL A 76 0.79 4.07 5.27
N LEU A 77 -0.44 3.54 5.32
CA LEU A 77 -0.74 2.13 5.43
C LEU A 77 -1.42 1.71 4.13
N ALA A 78 -0.87 0.72 3.42
CA ALA A 78 -1.43 0.31 2.15
C ALA A 78 -1.43 -1.21 1.95
N ASN A 79 -2.51 -1.70 1.37
CA ASN A 79 -2.72 -3.13 1.13
C ASN A 79 -2.62 -3.44 -0.36
N SER A 80 -1.87 -4.48 -0.75
CA SER A 80 -1.85 -4.99 -2.11
C SER A 80 -1.60 -3.90 -3.16
N ILE A 81 -2.48 -3.75 -4.15
CA ILE A 81 -2.38 -2.72 -5.20
C ILE A 81 -2.37 -1.28 -4.65
N GLY A 82 -2.93 -1.05 -3.46
CA GLY A 82 -2.87 0.24 -2.78
C GLY A 82 -1.43 0.69 -2.50
N ALA A 83 -0.49 -0.24 -2.30
CA ALA A 83 0.92 0.08 -2.15
C ALA A 83 1.51 0.65 -3.46
N TYR A 84 1.20 0.05 -4.61
CA TYR A 84 1.60 0.58 -5.91
C TYR A 84 1.02 1.98 -6.16
N PHE A 85 -0.28 2.20 -5.90
CA PHE A 85 -0.90 3.52 -6.06
C PHE A 85 -0.28 4.57 -5.14
N THR A 86 0.02 4.18 -3.90
CA THR A 86 0.73 5.01 -2.92
C THR A 86 2.08 5.43 -3.46
N MET A 87 2.91 4.48 -3.91
CA MET A 87 4.25 4.78 -4.40
C MET A 87 4.19 5.65 -5.66
N HIS A 88 3.31 5.31 -6.62
CA HIS A 88 3.14 6.09 -7.83
C HIS A 88 2.79 7.56 -7.52
N THR A 89 1.88 7.77 -6.56
CA THR A 89 1.34 9.09 -6.24
C THR A 89 2.26 9.90 -5.35
N LEU A 90 2.78 9.28 -4.27
CA LEU A 90 3.40 9.98 -3.15
C LEU A 90 4.93 9.91 -3.13
N GLN A 91 5.59 9.27 -4.10
CA GLN A 91 7.06 9.13 -4.13
C GLN A 91 7.86 10.45 -4.09
N ASN A 92 7.23 11.57 -4.44
CA ASN A 92 7.83 12.91 -4.39
C ASN A 92 7.25 13.80 -3.27
N PHE A 93 6.53 13.22 -2.31
CA PHE A 93 5.86 13.92 -1.23
C PHE A 93 6.47 13.57 0.12
N LYS A 94 6.22 14.41 1.13
CA LYS A 94 6.74 14.19 2.48
C LYS A 94 5.91 13.09 3.16
N ILE A 95 6.46 11.89 3.17
CA ILE A 95 5.96 10.74 3.94
C ILE A 95 7.05 10.30 4.89
N GLU A 96 6.72 10.12 6.16
CA GLU A 96 7.67 9.74 7.20
C GLU A 96 7.99 8.25 7.13
N LYS A 97 6.95 7.43 6.97
CA LYS A 97 7.06 5.97 6.93
C LYS A 97 5.88 5.35 6.18
N ALA A 98 6.14 4.26 5.47
CA ALA A 98 5.10 3.43 4.87
C ALA A 98 5.03 2.05 5.53
N LEU A 99 3.82 1.54 5.70
CA LEU A 99 3.49 0.22 6.20
C LEU A 99 2.72 -0.49 5.10
N PHE A 100 3.31 -1.54 4.52
CA PHE A 100 2.76 -2.23 3.36
C PHE A 100 2.40 -3.66 3.71
N ILE A 101 1.16 -4.06 3.42
CA ILE A 101 0.64 -5.40 3.68
C ILE A 101 0.38 -6.08 2.33
N SER A 102 1.06 -7.21 2.12
CA SER A 102 1.09 -7.97 0.85
C SER A 102 1.22 -7.06 -0.38
N PRO A 103 2.19 -6.13 -0.44
CA PRO A 103 2.19 -5.07 -1.44
C PRO A 103 2.45 -5.57 -2.86
N ILE A 104 1.76 -4.98 -3.83
CA ILE A 104 2.24 -5.02 -5.22
C ILE A 104 3.38 -4.00 -5.36
N LEU A 105 4.62 -4.51 -5.43
CA LEU A 105 5.83 -3.68 -5.44
C LEU A 105 6.33 -3.33 -6.85
N ASP A 106 6.04 -4.19 -7.82
CA ASP A 106 6.43 -4.03 -9.22
C ASP A 106 5.23 -4.38 -10.12
N MET A 107 4.52 -3.34 -10.54
CA MET A 107 3.31 -3.50 -11.37
C MET A 107 3.64 -3.96 -12.79
N GLU A 108 4.79 -3.58 -13.34
CA GLU A 108 5.20 -4.07 -14.65
C GLU A 108 5.46 -5.58 -14.59
N GLN A 109 6.21 -6.05 -13.59
CA GLN A 109 6.46 -7.47 -13.40
C GLN A 109 5.15 -8.25 -13.21
N LEU A 110 4.22 -7.75 -12.38
CA LEU A 110 2.91 -8.39 -12.20
C LEU A 110 2.14 -8.50 -13.53
N ILE A 111 2.12 -7.45 -14.36
CA ILE A 111 1.47 -7.50 -15.68
C ILE A 111 2.14 -8.53 -16.59
N VAL A 112 3.48 -8.59 -16.60
CA VAL A 112 4.23 -9.58 -17.37
C VAL A 112 3.96 -11.01 -16.90
N ASP A 113 3.85 -11.22 -15.58
CA ASP A 113 3.51 -12.53 -15.01
C ASP A 113 2.09 -12.93 -15.41
N MET A 114 1.11 -12.03 -15.30
CA MET A 114 -0.26 -12.25 -15.77
C MET A 114 -0.35 -12.57 -17.27
N MET A 115 0.45 -11.88 -18.10
CA MET A 115 0.56 -12.20 -19.52
C MET A 115 1.09 -13.61 -19.74
N SER A 116 2.11 -14.02 -18.98
CA SER A 116 2.63 -15.39 -19.03
C SER A 116 1.59 -16.42 -18.59
N TRP A 117 0.82 -16.15 -17.54
CA TRP A 117 -0.25 -17.05 -17.07
C TRP A 117 -1.35 -17.22 -18.11
N ALA A 118 -1.68 -16.14 -18.83
CA ALA A 118 -2.68 -16.13 -19.90
C ALA A 118 -2.13 -16.59 -21.26
N ASN A 119 -0.83 -16.90 -21.36
CA ASN A 119 -0.13 -17.18 -22.63
C ASN A 119 -0.32 -16.07 -23.69
N VAL A 120 -0.29 -14.81 -23.25
CA VAL A 120 -0.45 -13.62 -24.07
C VAL A 120 0.92 -12.99 -24.33
N SER A 121 1.23 -12.72 -25.61
CA SER A 121 2.44 -11.99 -25.97
C SER A 121 2.26 -10.47 -25.86
N GLU A 122 3.35 -9.73 -25.68
CA GLU A 122 3.29 -8.26 -25.67
C GLU A 122 2.76 -7.69 -26.99
N LYS A 123 3.15 -8.29 -28.12
CA LYS A 123 2.64 -7.93 -29.44
C LYS A 123 1.12 -8.08 -29.48
N GLU A 124 0.61 -9.22 -29.04
CA GLU A 124 -0.83 -9.48 -29.01
C GLU A 124 -1.57 -8.48 -28.12
N LEU A 125 -1.06 -8.21 -26.91
CA LEU A 125 -1.63 -7.19 -26.01
C LEU A 125 -1.64 -5.81 -26.67
N SER A 126 -0.56 -5.44 -27.36
CA SER A 126 -0.47 -4.15 -28.05
C SER A 126 -1.46 -4.00 -29.21
N GLU A 127 -1.79 -5.10 -29.89
CA GLU A 127 -2.74 -5.13 -31.01
C GLU A 127 -4.19 -5.14 -30.52
N ARG A 128 -4.50 -5.99 -29.53
CA ARG A 128 -5.85 -6.18 -28.99
C ARG A 128 -6.27 -5.13 -27.95
N LYS A 129 -5.32 -4.40 -27.37
CA LYS A 129 -5.46 -3.37 -26.32
C LYS A 129 -5.91 -3.91 -24.97
N GLU A 130 -7.00 -4.67 -24.94
CA GLU A 130 -7.52 -5.30 -23.73
C GLU A 130 -7.80 -6.78 -23.97
N ILE A 131 -7.37 -7.62 -23.04
CA ILE A 131 -7.56 -9.07 -23.11
C ILE A 131 -8.08 -9.53 -21.74
N PRO A 132 -9.36 -9.92 -21.64
CA PRO A 132 -9.88 -10.54 -20.42
C PRO A 132 -9.22 -11.92 -20.24
N THR A 133 -9.00 -12.30 -18.99
CA THR A 133 -8.34 -13.55 -18.62
C THR A 133 -9.30 -14.46 -17.84
N ASP A 134 -9.03 -15.77 -17.84
CA ASP A 134 -9.87 -16.76 -17.14
C ASP A 134 -9.72 -16.68 -15.60
N PHE A 135 -8.75 -15.93 -15.11
CA PHE A 135 -8.54 -15.67 -13.67
C PHE A 135 -9.17 -14.35 -13.20
N GLY A 136 -10.02 -13.72 -14.02
CA GLY A 136 -10.87 -12.59 -13.61
C GLY A 136 -10.20 -11.21 -13.71
N GLU A 137 -8.99 -11.13 -14.23
CA GLU A 137 -8.31 -9.86 -14.53
C GLU A 137 -8.38 -9.53 -16.03
N THR A 138 -8.24 -8.26 -16.37
CA THR A 138 -8.11 -7.81 -17.77
C THR A 138 -6.72 -7.23 -17.98
N LEU A 139 -5.94 -7.85 -18.87
CA LEU A 139 -4.67 -7.30 -19.33
C LEU A 139 -4.94 -6.05 -20.17
N SER A 140 -4.26 -4.95 -19.87
CA SER A 140 -4.43 -3.67 -20.56
C SER A 140 -3.11 -3.13 -21.08
N TRP A 141 -3.05 -2.90 -22.39
CA TRP A 141 -1.90 -2.26 -23.05
C TRP A 141 -1.66 -0.84 -22.53
N GLU A 142 -2.73 -0.10 -22.27
CA GLU A 142 -2.64 1.25 -21.73
C GLU A 142 -2.00 1.24 -20.33
N TYR A 143 -2.42 0.30 -19.48
CA TYR A 143 -1.83 0.13 -18.16
C TYR A 143 -0.35 -0.27 -18.25
N LEU A 144 0.01 -1.24 -19.11
CA LEU A 144 1.42 -1.62 -19.32
C LEU A 144 2.27 -0.43 -19.81
N CYS A 145 1.76 0.37 -20.75
CA CYS A 145 2.44 1.58 -21.19
C CYS A 145 2.59 2.59 -20.05
N PHE A 146 1.55 2.76 -19.24
CA PHE A 146 1.54 3.68 -18.12
C PHE A 146 2.61 3.33 -17.08
N VAL A 147 2.70 2.07 -16.65
CA VAL A 147 3.66 1.66 -15.61
C VAL A 147 5.10 1.87 -16.07
N ARG A 148 5.39 1.58 -17.35
CA ARG A 148 6.71 1.81 -17.97
C ARG A 148 7.07 3.29 -18.07
N ALA A 149 6.09 4.14 -18.33
CA ALA A 149 6.28 5.59 -18.39
C ALA A 149 6.41 6.23 -16.99
N ASN A 150 6.03 5.52 -15.92
CA ASN A 150 5.98 6.05 -14.56
C ASN A 150 6.70 5.12 -13.56
N PRO A 151 8.03 4.94 -13.70
CA PRO A 151 8.78 4.05 -12.82
C PRO A 151 8.71 4.51 -11.36
N ILE A 152 8.74 3.54 -10.44
CA ILE A 152 8.75 3.80 -9.01
C ILE A 152 10.18 4.06 -8.53
N ASN A 153 10.39 5.24 -7.93
CA ASN A 153 11.61 5.60 -7.21
C ASN A 153 11.27 5.94 -5.76
N TRP A 154 10.84 4.93 -5.00
CA TRP A 154 10.36 5.08 -3.64
C TRP A 154 11.52 5.24 -2.64
N LYS A 155 11.55 6.33 -1.86
CA LYS A 155 12.65 6.60 -0.92
C LYS A 155 12.22 6.58 0.54
N THR A 156 10.92 6.49 0.79
CA THR A 156 10.34 6.50 2.13
C THR A 156 10.73 5.22 2.87
N PRO A 157 11.17 5.32 4.14
CA PRO A 157 11.33 4.16 5.01
C PRO A 157 10.06 3.30 5.03
N THR A 158 10.20 2.01 4.77
CA THR A 158 9.06 1.10 4.56
C THR A 158 9.18 -0.15 5.42
N GLU A 159 8.08 -0.54 6.04
CA GLU A 159 7.94 -1.86 6.69
C GLU A 159 6.97 -2.68 5.85
N ILE A 160 7.40 -3.87 5.45
CA ILE A 160 6.62 -4.78 4.61
C ILE A 160 6.21 -5.98 5.45
N LEU A 161 4.90 -6.24 5.51
CA LEU A 161 4.33 -7.51 5.90
C LEU A 161 4.03 -8.31 4.63
N TYR A 162 4.73 -9.44 4.46
CA TYR A 162 4.61 -10.32 3.31
C TYR A 162 4.10 -11.69 3.74
N ALA A 163 3.22 -12.28 2.95
CA ALA A 163 2.73 -13.64 3.14
C ALA A 163 3.63 -14.64 2.40
N GLU A 164 4.03 -15.74 3.06
CA GLU A 164 4.91 -16.74 2.46
C GLU A 164 4.38 -17.31 1.14
N HIS A 165 3.06 -17.55 1.06
CA HIS A 165 2.39 -18.09 -0.11
C HIS A 165 1.70 -17.01 -0.97
N ASP A 166 2.27 -15.79 -1.01
CA ASP A 166 1.82 -14.73 -1.91
C ASP A 166 2.04 -15.16 -3.38
N ASN A 167 0.94 -15.28 -4.12
CA ASN A 167 0.92 -15.72 -5.52
C ASN A 167 0.92 -14.56 -6.52
N LEU A 168 0.85 -13.30 -6.06
CA LEU A 168 0.85 -12.11 -6.91
C LEU A 168 2.20 -11.41 -6.89
N THR A 169 2.82 -11.27 -5.72
CA THR A 169 4.15 -10.65 -5.60
C THR A 169 5.16 -11.72 -5.21
N SER A 170 6.04 -12.07 -6.14
CA SER A 170 7.06 -13.08 -5.86
C SER A 170 8.04 -12.63 -4.77
N ARG A 171 8.60 -13.58 -4.02
CA ARG A 171 9.69 -13.31 -3.07
C ARG A 171 10.87 -12.59 -3.72
N GLN A 172 11.20 -12.93 -4.96
CA GLN A 172 12.27 -12.26 -5.71
C GLN A 172 11.97 -10.77 -5.94
N THR A 173 10.70 -10.41 -6.20
CA THR A 173 10.27 -9.02 -6.34
C THR A 173 10.45 -8.25 -5.03
N VAL A 174 10.08 -8.88 -3.90
CA VAL A 174 10.27 -8.30 -2.56
C VAL A 174 11.75 -8.07 -2.25
N ASP A 175 12.60 -9.07 -2.47
CA ASP A 175 14.04 -8.96 -2.20
C ASP A 175 14.67 -7.85 -3.06
N LYS A 176 14.34 -7.78 -4.36
CA LYS A 176 14.78 -6.69 -5.25
C LYS A 176 14.32 -5.31 -4.76
N PHE A 177 13.12 -5.21 -4.20
CA PHE A 177 12.62 -3.95 -3.65
C PHE A 177 13.42 -3.53 -2.42
N ILE A 178 13.69 -4.45 -1.49
CA ILE A 178 14.48 -4.19 -0.27
C ILE A 178 15.93 -3.80 -0.61
N ASP A 179 16.52 -4.41 -1.64
CA ASP A 179 17.88 -4.06 -2.06
C ASP A 179 17.99 -2.63 -2.62
N ARG A 180 16.90 -2.10 -3.19
CA ARG A 180 16.86 -0.80 -3.89
C ARG A 180 16.27 0.32 -3.05
N HIS A 181 15.48 -0.01 -2.03
CA HIS A 181 14.68 0.92 -1.25
C HIS A 181 14.93 0.71 0.24
N CYS A 182 14.71 1.74 1.05
CA CYS A 182 14.85 1.66 2.50
C CYS A 182 13.69 0.86 3.12
N ALA A 183 13.70 -0.47 2.99
CA ALA A 183 12.61 -1.34 3.43
C ALA A 183 13.08 -2.47 4.35
N ASN A 184 12.24 -2.80 5.33
CA ASN A 184 12.37 -3.97 6.18
C ASN A 184 11.26 -4.97 5.88
N LEU A 185 11.52 -6.26 6.07
CA LEU A 185 10.59 -7.34 5.79
C LEU A 185 10.22 -8.13 7.04
N THR A 186 8.93 -8.35 7.23
CA THR A 186 8.38 -9.39 8.09
C THR A 186 7.60 -10.36 7.22
N VAL A 187 7.92 -11.66 7.34
CA VAL A 187 7.19 -12.72 6.65
C VAL A 187 6.22 -13.37 7.64
N MET A 188 4.96 -13.49 7.24
CA MET A 188 4.01 -14.40 7.87
C MET A 188 4.11 -15.76 7.19
N ASN A 189 4.63 -16.75 7.92
CA ASN A 189 4.64 -18.15 7.48
C ASN A 189 3.20 -18.65 7.30
N ASP A 190 2.98 -19.47 6.28
CA ASP A 190 1.66 -19.98 5.90
C ASP A 190 0.58 -18.90 5.63
N GLY A 191 1.01 -17.63 5.50
CA GLY A 191 0.16 -16.53 5.09
C GLY A 191 -0.17 -16.60 3.61
N GLU A 192 -1.37 -16.15 3.26
CA GLU A 192 -1.82 -15.93 1.88
C GLU A 192 -1.83 -14.43 1.55
N HIS A 193 -1.84 -14.07 0.26
CA HIS A 193 -1.85 -12.67 -0.17
C HIS A 193 -2.96 -11.86 0.54
N TRP A 194 -4.16 -12.42 0.63
CA TRP A 194 -5.25 -11.83 1.39
C TRP A 194 -5.28 -12.38 2.82
N PHE A 195 -4.97 -11.50 3.78
CA PHE A 195 -5.03 -11.80 5.20
C PHE A 195 -6.49 -11.77 5.68
N HIS A 196 -7.10 -12.94 5.83
CA HIS A 196 -8.54 -13.07 6.07
C HIS A 196 -8.89 -14.04 7.20
N THR A 197 -7.99 -14.96 7.58
CA THR A 197 -8.21 -15.82 8.74
C THR A 197 -7.95 -15.04 10.04
N ASP A 198 -8.57 -15.46 11.14
CA ASP A 198 -8.37 -14.83 12.46
C ASP A 198 -6.88 -14.80 12.85
N GLU A 199 -6.12 -15.85 12.52
CA GLU A 199 -4.68 -15.93 12.76
C GLU A 199 -3.90 -14.90 11.93
N GLN A 200 -4.22 -14.79 10.64
CA GLN A 200 -3.61 -13.80 9.75
C GLN A 200 -3.92 -12.37 10.20
N ILE A 201 -5.19 -12.09 10.52
CA ILE A 201 -5.64 -10.80 11.02
C ILE A 201 -4.91 -10.45 12.34
N PHE A 202 -4.82 -11.41 13.27
CA PHE A 202 -4.11 -11.21 14.53
C PHE A 202 -2.62 -10.96 14.33
N PHE A 203 -1.97 -11.70 13.43
CA PHE A 203 -0.55 -11.49 13.09
C PHE A 203 -0.32 -10.09 12.52
N ARG A 204 -1.14 -9.68 11.55
CA ARG A 204 -1.11 -8.36 10.93
C ARG A 204 -1.26 -7.25 11.96
N ASP A 205 -2.24 -7.37 12.87
CA ASP A 205 -2.51 -6.34 13.87
C ASP A 205 -1.36 -6.22 14.88
N ASN A 206 -0.76 -7.34 15.29
CA ASN A 206 0.43 -7.32 16.15
C ASN A 206 1.65 -6.74 15.43
N TRP A 207 1.83 -7.08 14.15
CA TRP A 207 2.88 -6.50 13.33
C TRP A 207 2.72 -4.97 13.26
N LEU A 208 1.52 -4.47 12.95
CA LEU A 208 1.22 -3.03 12.94
C LEU A 208 1.59 -2.35 14.26
N ARG A 209 1.16 -2.92 15.40
CA ARG A 209 1.48 -2.39 16.74
C ARG A 209 2.98 -2.34 17.04
N LYS A 210 3.75 -3.24 16.45
CA LYS A 210 5.21 -3.31 16.62
C LYS A 210 5.93 -2.28 15.76
N VAL A 211 5.51 -2.11 14.51
CA VAL A 211 6.24 -1.28 13.53
C VAL A 211 5.87 0.20 13.56
N ILE A 212 4.74 0.56 14.20
CA ILE A 212 4.26 1.94 14.25
C ILE A 212 4.82 2.76 15.44
N GLN A 213 5.44 2.07 16.41
CA GLN A 213 6.17 2.70 17.53
C GLN A 213 7.37 3.50 17.01
#